data_AF-A0A935H897-F1
#
_entry.id   AF-A0A935H897-F1
#
_cell.length_a   1.000
_cell.length_b   1.000
_cell.length_c   1.000
_cell.angle_alpha   90.00
_cell.angle_beta   90.00
_cell.angle_gamma   90.00
#
_symmetry.space_group_name_H-M   'P 1'
#
loop_
_entity.id
_entity.type
_entity.pdbx_description
1 polymer ?
#
loop_
_entity_poly.entity_id
_entity_poly.type
_entity_poly.pdbx_seq_one_letter_code
_entity_poly.pdbx_strand_id
1 'polypeptide(L)' 'MIPARQHFVIYDLVPHGIAVLTVQHQVRDIESLIADLTPAFHAEVERLKRKA' A
#
# COMPACT_ATOMS: atom_id res chain seq x y z
N MET A 1 18.45 1.02 15.63
CA MET A 1 17.09 0.74 15.11
C MET A 1 17.01 -0.73 14.77
N ILE A 2 15.94 -1.42 15.20
CA ILE A 2 15.67 -2.81 14.79
C ILE A 2 14.70 -2.72 13.59
N PRO A 3 15.02 -3.35 12.44
CA PRO A 3 14.10 -3.38 11.30
C PRO A 3 12.78 -4.06 11.67
N ALA A 4 11.66 -3.50 11.23
CA ALA A 4 10.39 -4.19 11.35
C ALA A 4 10.46 -5.51 10.56
N ARG A 5 10.23 -6.63 11.24
CA ARG A 5 10.30 -7.97 10.63
C ARG A 5 9.20 -8.20 9.59
N GLN A 6 8.09 -7.48 9.72
CA GLN A 6 6.96 -7.50 8.80
C GLN A 6 6.41 -6.07 8.67
N HIS A 7 6.09 -5.69 7.44
CA HIS A 7 5.33 -4.49 7.14
C HIS A 7 3.95 -4.93 6.68
N PHE A 8 2.90 -4.43 7.33
CA PHE A 8 1.52 -4.66 6.93
C PHE A 8 1.00 -3.42 6.22
N VAL A 9 0.34 -3.65 5.09
CA VAL A 9 -0.34 -2.59 4.33
C VAL A 9 -1.83 -2.86 4.46
N ILE A 10 -2.55 -1.93 5.08
CA ILE A 10 -4.01 -2.00 5.21
C ILE A 10 -4.58 -1.10 4.13
N TYR A 11 -5.51 -1.63 3.33
CA TYR A 11 -6.14 -0.86 2.26
C TYR A 11 -7.60 -1.25 2.14
N ASP A 12 -8.41 -0.30 1.67
CA ASP A 12 -9.84 -0.49 1.44
C ASP A 12 -10.34 0.38 0.27
N LEU A 13 -11.50 0.01 -0.27
CA LEU A 13 -12.21 0.75 -1.29
C LEU A 13 -12.94 1.95 -0.64
N VAL A 14 -12.86 3.11 -1.28
CA VAL A 14 -13.63 4.31 -0.93
C VAL A 14 -14.36 4.82 -2.17
N PRO A 15 -15.42 5.65 -2.07
CA PRO A 15 -16.24 6.06 -3.21
C PRO A 15 -15.50 6.70 -4.40
N HIS A 16 -14.25 7.17 -4.19
CA HIS A 16 -13.44 7.83 -5.21
C HIS A 16 -12.06 7.16 -5.41
N GLY A 17 -11.85 5.93 -4.92
CA GLY A 17 -10.60 5.22 -5.13
C GLY A 17 -10.26 4.18 -4.05
N ILE A 18 -8.97 4.05 -3.77
CA ILE A 18 -8.43 3.11 -2.79
C ILE A 18 -7.66 3.90 -1.74
N ALA A 19 -7.98 3.69 -0.47
CA ALA A 19 -7.22 4.23 0.65
C ALA A 19 -6.16 3.21 1.06
N VAL A 20 -4.90 3.64 1.21
CA VAL A 20 -3.81 2.80 1.69
C VAL A 20 -3.24 3.41 2.97
N LEU A 21 -3.37 2.71 4.09
CA LEU A 21 -2.81 3.11 5.37
C LEU A 21 -1.40 2.53 5.52
N THR A 22 -0.43 3.40 5.73
CA THR A 22 0.97 3.03 5.97
C THR A 22 1.48 3.75 7.21
N VAL A 23 2.28 3.05 8.02
CA VAL A 23 3.02 3.66 9.13
C VAL A 23 4.48 3.76 8.72
N GLN A 24 4.94 4.98 8.48
CA GLN A 24 6.33 5.23 8.13
C GLN A 24 7.11 5.70 9.34
N HIS A 25 8.26 5.08 9.58
CA HIS A 25 9.20 5.51 10.63
C HIS A 25 10.09 6.68 10.16
N GLN A 26 9.98 7.11 8.90
CA GLN A 26 10.76 8.20 8.29
C GLN A 26 9.92 8.90 7.21
N VAL A 27 10.27 10.15 6.87
CA VAL A 27 9.72 10.82 5.69
C VAL A 27 10.33 10.17 4.45
N ARG A 28 9.52 9.43 3.70
CA ARG A 28 9.89 8.80 2.42
C ARG A 28 8.79 9.03 1.40
N ASP A 29 9.17 8.97 0.12
CA ASP A 29 8.23 8.93 -0.98
C ASP A 29 7.38 7.64 -0.89
N ILE A 30 6.14 7.82 -0.44
CA ILE A 30 5.21 6.73 -0.15
C ILE A 30 4.70 6.09 -1.45
N GLU A 31 4.61 6.85 -2.53
CA GLU A 31 4.09 6.36 -3.81
C GLU A 31 5.09 5.38 -4.43
N SER A 32 6.36 5.77 -4.45
CA SER A 32 7.45 4.88 -4.87
C SER A 32 7.55 3.64 -3.95
N LEU A 33 7.41 3.82 -2.63
CA LEU A 33 7.48 2.70 -1.68
C LEU A 33 6.34 1.70 -1.86
N ILE A 34 5.13 2.18 -2.11
CA ILE A 34 3.96 1.35 -2.41
C ILE A 34 4.14 0.66 -3.77
N ALA A 35 4.73 1.35 -4.75
CA ALA A 35 5.05 0.78 -6.06
C ALA A 35 6.16 -0.28 -6.00
N ASP A 36 7.09 -0.17 -5.06
CA ASP A 36 8.17 -1.13 -4.84
C ASP A 36 7.77 -2.29 -3.90
N LEU A 37 6.50 -2.34 -3.46
CA LEU A 37 5.97 -3.51 -2.76
C LEU A 37 5.91 -4.73 -3.68
N THR A 38 5.42 -5.83 -3.12
CA THR A 38 5.31 -7.10 -3.85
C THR A 38 4.40 -6.98 -5.09
N PRO A 39 4.71 -7.65 -6.21
CA PRO A 39 3.82 -7.71 -7.37
C PRO A 39 2.40 -8.20 -7.07
N ALA A 40 2.24 -9.04 -6.03
CA ALA A 40 0.93 -9.49 -5.56
C ALA A 40 0.05 -8.34 -5.04
N PHE A 41 0.66 -7.35 -4.38
CA PHE A 41 -0.05 -6.16 -3.90
C PHE A 41 -0.57 -5.31 -5.07
N HIS A 42 0.24 -5.12 -6.12
CA HIS A 42 -0.19 -4.44 -7.35
C HIS A 42 -1.38 -5.11 -8.02
N ALA A 43 -1.32 -6.43 -8.19
CA ALA A 43 -2.41 -7.20 -8.80
C ALA A 43 -3.73 -7.02 -8.04
N GLU A 44 -3.64 -6.92 -6.71
CA GLU A 44 -4.78 -6.79 -5.81
C GLU A 44 -5.37 -5.37 -5.82
N VAL A 45 -4.53 -4.34 -5.82
CA VAL A 45 -4.95 -2.93 -6.01
C VAL A 45 -5.65 -2.77 -7.37
N GLU A 46 -5.08 -3.31 -8.45
CA GLU A 46 -5.70 -3.27 -9.77
C GLU A 46 -7.02 -4.05 -9.83
N ARG A 47 -7.15 -5.14 -9.06
CA ARG A 47 -8.43 -5.86 -8.93
C ARG A 47 -9.48 -5.03 -8.23
N LEU A 48 -9.12 -4.25 -7.21
CA LEU A 48 -10.04 -3.36 -6.50
C LEU A 48 -10.46 -2.16 -7.35
N LYS A 49 -9.55 -1.54 -8.11
CA LYS A 49 -9.89 -0.44 -9.04
C LYS A 49 -10.97 -0.84 -10.06
N ARG A 50 -10.94 -2.08 -10.54
CA ARG A 50 -11.95 -2.61 -11.47
C ARG A 50 -13.33 -2.83 -10.85
N LYS A 51 -13.46 -2.78 -9.52
CA LYS A 51 -14.72 -2.97 -8.79
C LYS A 51 -15.35 -1.65 -8.32
N ALA A 52 -14.61 -0.54 -8.39
CA ALA A 52 -15.03 0.80 -7.98
C ALA A 52 -15.86 1.46 -9.09
#